data_AF-A0A536C4T5-F1
#
_entry.id   AF-A0A536C4T5-F1
#
_cell.length_a   1.000
_cell.length_b   1.000
_cell.length_c   1.000
_cell.angle_alpha   90.00
_cell.angle_beta   90.00
_cell.angle_gamma   90.00
#
_symmetry.space_group_name_H-M   'P 1'
#
loop_
_entity.id
_entity.type
_entity.pdbx_description
1 polymer ?
#
loop_
_entity_poly.entity_id
_entity_poly.type
_entity_poly.pdbx_seq_one_letter_code
_entity_poly.pdbx_strand_id
1 'polypeptide(L)'
;MSAQHQLDERARSGFRQAFGYPPGAVAVAPGRINIIGEHTDYNEGFVLPAAIDRHIAVALRLRRDPRIALRSDRYQANVELDTLPTRRQGNWADYL
;
A
#
# COMPACT_ATOMS: atom_id res chain seq x y z
N MET A 1 21.42 -7.41 -4.01
CA MET A 1 20.18 -7.41 -3.21
C MET A 1 19.00 -7.21 -4.16
N SER A 2 17.89 -7.94 -4.01
CA SER A 2 16.73 -7.84 -4.91
C SER A 2 15.98 -6.51 -4.72
N ALA A 3 15.26 -6.05 -5.74
CA ALA A 3 14.45 -4.82 -5.68
C ALA A 3 13.42 -4.85 -4.55
N GLN A 4 12.87 -6.03 -4.25
CA GLN A 4 11.90 -6.25 -3.17
C GLN A 4 12.53 -6.04 -1.78
N HIS A 5 13.77 -6.49 -1.58
CA HIS A 5 14.51 -6.24 -0.33
C HIS A 5 14.79 -4.74 -0.14
N GLN A 6 15.22 -4.04 -1.20
CA GLN A 6 15.45 -2.60 -1.14
C GLN A 6 14.17 -1.83 -0.80
N LEU A 7 13.02 -2.26 -1.32
CA LEU A 7 11.73 -1.63 -1.05
C LEU A 7 11.24 -1.88 0.38
N ASP A 8 11.43 -3.11 0.91
CA ASP A 8 11.15 -3.43 2.32
C ASP A 8 11.95 -2.53 3.26
N GLU A 9 13.26 -2.41 3.06
CA GLU A 9 14.12 -1.55 3.88
C GLU A 9 13.73 -0.07 3.78
N ARG A 10 13.39 0.41 2.58
CA ARG A 10 12.93 1.79 2.41
C ARG A 10 11.62 2.05 3.15
N ALA A 11 10.67 1.11 3.11
CA ALA A 11 9.41 1.22 3.84
C ALA A 11 9.64 1.22 5.36
N ARG A 12 10.52 0.33 5.88
CA ARG A 12 10.89 0.31 7.31
C ARG A 12 11.53 1.61 7.75
N SER A 13 12.46 2.14 6.94
CA SER A 13 13.14 3.40 7.21
C SER A 13 12.15 4.57 7.23
N GLY A 14 11.29 4.67 6.20
CA GLY A 14 10.26 5.69 6.12
C GLY A 14 9.28 5.66 7.30
N PHE A 15 8.87 4.46 7.74
CA PHE A 15 8.02 4.32 8.93
C PHE A 15 8.71 4.80 10.21
N ARG A 16 9.98 4.40 10.42
CA ARG A 16 10.76 4.86 11.59
C ARG A 16 10.92 6.38 11.60
N GLN A 17 11.20 6.97 10.44
CA GLN A 17 11.32 8.43 10.31
C GLN A 17 10.00 9.14 10.58
N ALA A 18 8.88 8.58 10.11
CA ALA A 18 7.55 9.18 10.27
C ALA A 18 7.00 9.08 11.70
N PHE A 19 7.24 7.97 12.40
CA PHE A 19 6.56 7.66 13.66
C PHE A 19 7.49 7.50 14.87
N GLY A 20 8.81 7.45 14.66
CA GLY A 20 9.81 7.39 15.73
C GLY A 20 10.02 6.01 16.36
N TYR A 21 9.38 4.95 15.85
CA TYR A 21 9.52 3.57 16.33
C TYR A 21 9.46 2.57 15.16
N PRO A 22 9.94 1.32 15.33
CA PRO A 22 9.92 0.35 14.23
C PRO A 22 8.49 -0.13 13.88
N PRO A 23 8.22 -0.46 12.60
CA PRO A 23 6.97 -1.09 12.19
C PRO A 23 6.85 -2.49 12.79
N GLY A 24 5.62 -3.00 12.91
CA GLY A 24 5.36 -4.38 13.30
C GLY A 24 5.49 -5.36 12.14
N ALA A 25 5.15 -4.93 10.93
CA ALA A 25 5.26 -5.73 9.71
C ALA A 25 5.49 -4.83 8.48
N VAL A 26 5.90 -5.46 7.38
CA VAL A 26 5.95 -4.85 6.05
C VAL A 26 5.24 -5.80 5.09
N ALA A 27 4.32 -5.26 4.32
CA ALA A 27 3.68 -5.96 3.20
C ALA A 27 4.20 -5.37 1.89
N VAL A 28 4.45 -6.21 0.89
CA VAL A 28 4.88 -5.79 -0.45
C VAL A 28 3.98 -6.44 -1.49
N ALA A 29 3.44 -5.64 -2.41
CA ALA A 29 2.58 -6.10 -3.49
C ALA A 29 3.10 -5.61 -4.85
N PRO A 30 3.14 -6.48 -5.89
CA PRO A 30 3.47 -6.05 -7.25
C PRO A 30 2.28 -5.36 -7.91
N GLY A 31 2.57 -4.46 -8.84
CA GLY A 31 1.62 -4.08 -9.88
C GLY A 31 1.40 -5.24 -10.87
N ARG A 32 0.40 -5.09 -11.73
CA ARG A 32 0.06 -6.11 -12.74
C ARG A 32 -0.28 -5.47 -14.08
N ILE A 33 0.04 -6.19 -15.14
CA ILE A 33 -0.52 -5.98 -16.48
C ILE A 33 -1.45 -7.13 -16.81
N ASN A 34 -2.37 -6.89 -17.74
CA ASN A 34 -3.09 -7.97 -18.40
C ASN A 34 -2.37 -8.28 -19.71
N ILE A 35 -2.08 -9.56 -19.99
CA ILE A 35 -1.49 -9.94 -21.27
C ILE A 35 -2.59 -10.09 -22.32
N ILE A 36 -3.72 -10.71 -21.93
CA ILE A 36 -4.92 -10.90 -22.77
C ILE A 36 -6.16 -11.10 -21.91
N GLY A 37 -7.34 -10.83 -22.48
CA GLY A 37 -8.63 -10.89 -21.78
C GLY A 37 -8.97 -9.53 -21.17
N GLU A 38 -8.85 -8.44 -21.94
CA GLU A 38 -9.33 -7.14 -21.48
C GLU A 38 -10.85 -7.08 -21.57
N HIS A 39 -11.47 -6.44 -20.57
CA HIS A 39 -12.93 -6.28 -20.49
C HIS A 39 -13.73 -7.58 -20.38
N THR A 40 -13.10 -8.70 -20.04
CA THR A 40 -13.77 -10.00 -19.86
C THR A 40 -14.04 -10.35 -18.40
N ASP A 41 -13.27 -9.80 -17.46
CA ASP A 41 -13.33 -10.11 -16.04
C ASP A 41 -14.69 -9.80 -15.41
N TYR A 42 -15.26 -8.62 -15.69
CA TYR A 42 -16.60 -8.26 -15.22
C TYR A 42 -17.74 -8.94 -16.00
N ASN A 43 -17.41 -9.73 -17.03
CA ASN A 43 -18.32 -10.54 -17.82
C ASN A 43 -18.13 -12.04 -17.57
N GLU A 44 -17.53 -12.43 -16.44
CA GLU A 44 -17.26 -13.83 -16.05
C GLU A 44 -16.36 -14.60 -17.04
N GLY A 45 -15.58 -13.89 -17.85
CA GLY A 45 -14.62 -14.46 -18.79
C GLY A 45 -13.25 -14.72 -18.17
N PHE A 46 -12.38 -15.41 -18.92
CA PHE A 46 -11.00 -15.66 -18.51
C PHE A 46 -10.09 -14.43 -18.76
N VAL A 47 -9.04 -14.33 -17.96
CA VAL A 47 -7.97 -13.32 -18.06
C VAL A 47 -6.60 -13.98 -17.88
N LEU A 48 -5.56 -13.40 -18.47
CA LEU A 48 -4.17 -13.84 -18.27
C LEU A 48 -3.31 -12.66 -17.78
N PRO A 49 -3.34 -12.33 -16.47
CA PRO A 49 -2.53 -11.28 -15.91
C PRO A 49 -1.11 -11.76 -15.59
N ALA A 50 -0.19 -10.81 -15.51
CA ALA A 50 1.16 -11.03 -15.00
C ALA A 50 1.58 -9.91 -14.05
N ALA A 51 2.26 -10.28 -12.97
CA ALA A 51 2.93 -9.34 -12.09
C ALA A 51 4.10 -8.68 -12.82
N ILE A 52 4.31 -7.38 -12.58
CA ILE A 52 5.46 -6.63 -13.14
C ILE A 52 6.49 -6.32 -12.07
N ASP A 53 7.67 -5.89 -12.48
CA ASP A 53 8.79 -5.52 -11.59
C ASP A 53 8.59 -4.18 -10.83
N ARG A 54 7.36 -3.66 -10.77
CA ARG A 54 6.99 -2.44 -10.05
C ARG A 54 6.14 -2.79 -8.85
N HIS A 55 6.53 -2.31 -7.67
CA HIS A 55 5.94 -2.73 -6.40
C HIS A 55 5.56 -1.54 -5.52
N ILE A 56 4.61 -1.77 -4.62
CA ILE A 56 4.29 -0.91 -3.47
C ILE A 56 4.61 -1.70 -2.20
N ALA A 57 5.23 -1.02 -1.23
CA ALA A 57 5.43 -1.57 0.11
C ALA A 57 4.75 -0.70 1.15
N VAL A 58 4.15 -1.34 2.15
CA VAL A 58 3.51 -0.70 3.29
C VAL A 58 4.13 -1.25 4.56
N ALA A 59 4.85 -0.41 5.28
CA ALA A 59 5.28 -0.68 6.64
C ALA A 59 4.16 -0.25 7.60
N LEU A 60 3.74 -1.14 8.49
CA LEU A 60 2.57 -0.91 9.34
C LEU A 60 2.78 -1.45 10.77
N ARG A 61 2.02 -0.90 11.70
CA ARG A 61 1.96 -1.37 13.08
C ARG A 61 0.55 -1.16 13.62
N LEU A 62 0.03 -2.18 14.30
CA LEU A 62 -1.25 -2.08 14.99
C LEU A 62 -1.15 -1.10 16.16
N ARG A 63 -2.16 -0.24 16.28
CA ARG A 63 -2.38 0.61 17.45
C ARG A 63 -3.43 -0.03 18.35
N ARG A 64 -3.50 0.45 19.60
CA ARG A 64 -4.52 0.02 20.58
C ARG A 64 -5.76 0.93 20.59
N ASP A 65 -5.66 2.09 19.94
CA ASP A 65 -6.74 3.05 19.76
C ASP A 65 -7.33 2.94 18.33
N PRO A 66 -8.51 3.49 18.05
CA PRO A 66 -9.10 3.47 16.70
C PRO A 66 -8.43 4.41 15.71
N ARG A 67 -7.39 5.14 16.13
CA ARG A 67 -6.75 6.16 15.31
C ARG A 67 -5.93 5.55 14.19
N ILE A 68 -5.97 6.18 13.04
CA ILE A 68 -5.22 5.79 11.85
C ILE A 68 -4.31 6.95 11.47
N ALA A 69 -3.02 6.66 11.29
CA ALA A 69 -2.04 7.63 10.82
C ALA A 69 -1.29 7.05 9.62
N LEU A 70 -1.38 7.71 8.48
CA LEU A 70 -0.79 7.26 7.22
C LEU A 70 0.16 8.33 6.69
N ARG A 71 1.22 7.86 6.04
CA ARG A 71 2.26 8.67 5.41
C ARG A 71 2.63 8.00 4.08
N SER A 72 2.88 8.80 3.06
CA SER A 72 3.34 8.32 1.75
C SER A 72 4.68 8.98 1.39
N ASP A 73 5.59 8.23 0.78
CA ASP A 73 6.85 8.75 0.23
C ASP A 73 6.66 9.43 -1.15
N ARG A 74 5.49 9.29 -1.77
CA ARG A 74 5.16 9.85 -3.10
C ARG A 74 4.14 10.97 -3.06
N TYR A 75 3.16 10.87 -2.16
CA TYR A 75 2.19 11.93 -1.95
C TYR A 75 2.61 12.74 -0.74
N GLN A 76 2.79 14.06 -0.89
CA GLN A 76 3.04 15.00 0.20
C GLN A 76 1.76 15.21 1.03
N ALA A 77 1.20 14.14 1.58
CA ALA A 77 -0.04 14.16 2.32
C ALA A 77 0.06 13.22 3.53
N ASN A 78 -0.03 13.82 4.72
CA ASN A 78 -0.16 13.13 5.98
C ASN A 78 -1.65 12.96 6.26
N VAL A 79 -2.10 11.74 6.49
CA VAL A 79 -3.49 11.47 6.88
C VAL A 79 -3.51 11.05 8.33
N GLU A 80 -4.36 11.72 9.12
CA GLU A 80 -4.64 11.36 10.51
C GLU A 80 -6.15 11.32 10.69
N LEU A 81 -6.66 10.19 11.16
CA LEU A 81 -8.08 9.94 11.36
C LEU A 81 -8.27 9.41 12.77
N ASP A 82 -9.34 9.83 13.44
CA ASP A 82 -9.65 9.33 14.78
C ASP A 82 -10.31 7.94 14.75
N THR A 83 -10.95 7.62 13.63
CA THR A 83 -11.56 6.32 13.36
C THR A 83 -11.61 6.06 11.85
N LEU A 84 -11.85 4.82 11.45
CA LEU A 84 -12.01 4.47 10.04
C LEU A 84 -13.29 5.13 9.49
N PRO A 85 -13.19 5.93 8.42
CA PRO A 85 -14.35 6.61 7.86
C PRO A 85 -15.29 5.61 7.19
N THR A 86 -16.59 5.87 7.29
CA THR A 86 -17.63 5.03 6.66
C THR A 86 -17.82 5.33 5.17
N ARG A 87 -17.21 6.41 4.68
CA ARG A 87 -17.24 6.83 3.28
C ARG A 87 -15.84 7.23 2.82
N ARG A 88 -15.58 7.01 1.54
CA ARG A 88 -14.36 7.48 0.86
C ARG A 88 -14.22 8.99 0.99
N GLN A 89 -13.00 9.45 1.26
CA GLN A 89 -12.61 10.84 1.41
C GLN A 89 -12.15 11.48 0.08
N GLY A 90 -12.07 10.70 -0.99
CA GLY A 90 -11.65 11.14 -2.32
C GLY A 90 -10.15 11.33 -2.47
N ASN A 91 -9.34 10.67 -1.63
CA ASN A 91 -7.88 10.79 -1.67
C ASN A 91 -7.20 9.42 -1.63
N TRP A 92 -5.87 9.41 -1.78
CA TRP A 92 -5.08 8.18 -1.88
C TRP A 92 -5.20 7.25 -0.67
N ALA A 93 -5.56 7.76 0.52
CA ALA A 93 -5.70 6.96 1.73
C ALA A 93 -6.93 6.05 1.70
N ASP A 94 -7.91 6.30 0.81
CA ASP A 94 -9.10 5.44 0.67
C ASP A 94 -8.79 4.01 0.19
N TYR A 95 -7.55 3.76 -0.27
CA TYR A 95 -7.06 2.45 -0.70
C TYR A 95 -6.41 1.63 0.43
N LEU A 96 -6.28 2.21 1.63
CA LEU A 96 -5.70 1.58 2.83
C LEU A 96 -6.76 1.43 3.92
#